data_AF-A0A1I4D253-F1
#
_entry.id   AF-A0A1I4D253-F1
#
_cell.length_a   1.000
_cell.length_b   1.000
_cell.length_c   1.000
_cell.angle_alpha   90.00
_cell.angle_beta   90.00
_cell.angle_gamma   90.00
#
_symmetry.space_group_name_H-M   'P 1'
#
loop_
_entity.id
_entity.type
_entity.pdbx_description
1 polymer ?
#
loop_
_entity_poly.entity_id
_entity_poly.type
_entity_poly.pdbx_seq_one_letter_code
_entity_poly.pdbx_strand_id
1 'polypeptide(L)' 'MDPHKPECHNPSQSLQQSRLQAERNTAAEQTEDAIMAVVDDAGDHEQFVIADTTRDDAWVTVDADESLLLDEWR' A
#
# COMPACT_ATOMS: atom_id res chain seq x y z
N MET A 1 41.22 -10.96 33.15
CA MET A 1 40.26 -11.71 32.31
C MET A 1 38.89 -11.52 32.91
N ASP A 2 38.15 -10.53 32.44
CA ASP A 2 36.68 -10.57 32.40
C ASP A 2 36.18 -9.38 31.56
N PRO A 3 35.68 -9.62 30.32
CA PRO A 3 34.64 -8.72 29.85
C PRO A 3 33.69 -9.41 28.84
N HIS A 4 32.71 -10.16 29.32
CA HIS A 4 31.47 -10.36 28.56
C HIS A 4 30.33 -9.63 29.27
N LYS A 5 30.29 -8.30 29.09
CA LYS A 5 29.07 -7.54 29.36
C LYS A 5 28.23 -7.63 28.07
N PRO A 6 27.07 -8.30 28.07
CA PRO A 6 26.18 -8.25 26.92
C PRO A 6 25.74 -6.80 26.73
N GLU A 7 25.92 -6.27 25.52
CA GLU A 7 25.51 -4.91 25.18
C GLU A 7 23.99 -4.81 25.37
N CYS A 8 23.57 -4.14 26.45
CA CYS A 8 22.18 -3.79 26.68
C CYS A 8 21.75 -2.85 25.55
N HIS A 9 21.14 -3.41 24.51
CA HIS A 9 20.46 -2.62 23.49
C HIS A 9 19.44 -1.72 24.18
N ASN A 10 19.67 -0.41 24.12
CA ASN A 10 18.84 0.56 24.81
C ASN A 10 17.44 0.56 24.17
N PRO A 11 16.36 0.30 24.93
CA PRO A 11 15.00 0.27 24.39
C PRO A 11 14.61 1.60 23.71
N SER A 12 15.20 2.71 24.14
CA SER A 12 15.00 4.03 23.54
C SER A 12 15.51 4.10 22.10
N GLN A 13 16.65 3.47 21.81
CA GLN A 13 17.20 3.40 20.45
C GLN A 13 16.34 2.50 19.56
N SER A 14 15.81 1.40 20.09
CA SER A 14 14.89 0.53 19.36
C SER A 14 13.60 1.25 18.98
N LEU A 15 13.04 2.05 19.90
CA LEU A 15 11.86 2.87 19.63
C LEU A 15 12.12 4.00 18.63
N GLN A 16 13.29 4.65 18.70
CA GLN A 16 13.70 5.67 17.73
C GLN A 16 13.92 5.07 16.33
N GLN A 17 14.57 3.90 16.25
CA GLN A 17 14.72 3.16 15.00
C GLN A 17 13.36 2.71 14.46
N SER A 18 12.46 2.22 15.31
CA SER A 18 11.11 1.81 14.93
C SER A 18 10.28 2.98 14.40
N ARG A 19 10.43 4.17 15.00
CA ARG A 19 9.82 5.41 14.50
C ARG A 19 10.37 5.81 13.15
N LEU A 20 11.70 5.86 13.00
CA LEU A 20 12.33 6.17 11.73
C LEU A 20 11.98 5.14 10.65
N GLN A 21 11.80 3.86 11.00
CA GLN A 21 11.36 2.79 10.10
C GLN A 21 9.88 2.98 9.71
N ALA A 22 9.01 3.35 10.65
CA ALA A 22 7.61 3.63 10.39
C ALA A 22 7.43 4.89 9.53
N GLU A 23 8.21 5.95 9.79
CA GLU A 23 8.29 7.18 9.00
C GLU A 23 8.85 6.90 7.60
N ARG A 24 9.84 6.01 7.49
CA ARG A 24 10.40 5.59 6.19
C ARG A 24 9.44 4.71 5.40
N ASN A 25 8.64 3.86 6.04
CA ASN A 25 7.58 3.09 5.38
C ASN A 25 6.41 3.99 4.95
N THR A 26 6.02 4.99 5.76
CA THR A 26 5.02 6.00 5.35
C THR A 26 5.53 6.97 4.28
N ALA A 27 6.84 7.15 4.16
CA ALA A 27 7.47 7.93 3.10
C ALA A 27 7.82 7.10 1.84
N ALA A 28 7.91 5.77 1.94
CA ALA A 28 8.23 4.88 0.82
C ALA A 28 7.00 4.40 0.03
N GLU A 29 5.79 4.62 0.53
CA GLU A 29 4.51 4.38 -0.19
C GLU A 29 3.82 5.69 -0.60
N GLN A 30 4.61 6.74 -0.81
CA GLN A 30 4.21 7.93 -1.57
C GLN A 30 5.19 8.09 -2.74
N THR A 31 5.45 7.00 -3.46
CA THR A 31 5.55 7.19 -4.91
C THR A 31 4.20 7.78 -5.30
N GLU A 32 4.18 8.86 -6.07
CA GLU A 32 2.97 9.27 -6.79
C GLU A 32 2.47 8.03 -7.52
N ASP A 33 1.58 7.25 -6.91
CA ASP A 33 1.02 6.09 -7.57
C ASP A 33 0.13 6.69 -8.63
N ALA A 34 0.68 6.72 -9.84
CA ALA A 34 0.00 7.15 -11.05
C ALA A 34 -1.33 6.42 -11.17
N ILE A 35 -1.52 5.28 -10.50
CA ILE A 35 -2.75 4.52 -10.51
C ILE A 35 -3.45 4.62 -9.14
N MET A 36 -4.72 5.05 -9.13
CA MET A 36 -5.63 4.90 -8.00
C MET A 36 -6.64 3.80 -8.26
N ALA A 37 -7.01 3.05 -7.21
CA ALA A 37 -8.07 2.08 -7.23
C ALA A 37 -9.05 2.35 -6.09
N VAL A 38 -10.35 2.41 -6.40
CA VAL A 38 -11.43 2.68 -5.44
C VAL A 38 -12.66 1.85 -5.79
N VAL A 39 -13.51 1.63 -4.81
CA VAL A 39 -14.83 1.02 -5.00
C VAL A 39 -15.86 2.15 -5.08
N ASP A 40 -16.66 2.16 -6.13
CA ASP A 40 -17.86 2.99 -6.24
C ASP A 40 -19.09 2.16 -5.85
N ASP A 41 -19.70 2.51 -4.72
CA ASP A 41 -20.90 1.87 -4.17
C ASP A 41 -22.15 2.76 -4.26
N ALA A 42 -22.05 3.93 -4.91
CA ALA A 42 -23.15 4.89 -4.99
C ALA A 42 -24.17 4.57 -6.10
N GLY A 43 -23.82 3.68 -7.04
CA GLY A 43 -24.65 3.25 -8.16
C GLY A 43 -25.64 2.13 -7.82
N ASP A 44 -26.35 1.65 -8.85
CA ASP A 44 -27.24 0.47 -8.73
C ASP A 44 -26.45 -0.83 -8.46
N HIS A 45 -25.16 -0.83 -8.80
CA HIS A 45 -24.21 -1.95 -8.62
C HIS A 45 -22.88 -1.42 -8.07
N GLU A 46 -22.22 -2.21 -7.22
CA GLU A 46 -20.87 -1.92 -6.75
C GLU A 46 -19.87 -2.11 -7.90
N GLN A 47 -18.96 -1.17 -8.09
CA GLN A 47 -17.98 -1.17 -9.18
C GLN A 47 -16.57 -0.90 -8.67
N PHE A 48 -15.59 -1.58 -9.25
CA PHE A 48 -14.18 -1.27 -9.06
C PHE A 48 -13.74 -0.25 -10.10
N VAL A 49 -13.25 0.90 -9.65
CA VAL A 49 -12.72 1.98 -10.48
C VAL A 49 -11.20 1.97 -10.37
N ILE A 50 -10.50 1.84 -11.50
CA ILE A 50 -9.04 1.97 -11.58
C ILE A 50 -8.71 3.12 -12.51
N ALA A 51 -7.99 4.13 -12.03
CA ALA A 51 -7.71 5.36 -12.75
C ALA A 51 -6.21 5.67 -12.77
N ASP A 52 -5.66 5.95 -13.96
CA ASP A 52 -4.35 6.57 -14.12
C ASP A 52 -4.47 8.09 -13.93
N THR A 53 -4.03 8.59 -12.78
CA THR A 53 -4.05 9.99 -12.38
C THR A 53 -3.05 10.87 -13.13
N THR A 54 -2.17 10.29 -13.96
CA THR A 54 -1.21 11.03 -14.78
C THR A 54 -1.72 11.35 -16.17
N ARG A 55 -2.87 10.79 -16.57
CA ARG A 55 -3.43 10.90 -17.91
C ARG A 55 -4.91 11.24 -17.85
N ASP A 56 -5.33 12.22 -18.63
CA ASP A 56 -6.74 12.53 -18.79
C ASP A 56 -7.50 11.35 -19.42
N ASP A 57 -8.72 11.10 -18.92
CA ASP A 57 -9.64 10.06 -19.39
C ASP A 57 -9.08 8.62 -19.39
N ALA A 58 -8.03 8.34 -18.60
CA ALA A 58 -7.42 7.03 -18.51
C ALA A 58 -7.92 6.25 -17.27
N TRP A 59 -9.15 5.76 -17.34
CA TRP A 59 -9.76 4.98 -16.28
C TRP A 59 -10.56 3.79 -16.84
N VAL A 60 -10.75 2.78 -16.00
CA VAL A 60 -11.57 1.61 -16.30
C VAL A 60 -12.47 1.29 -15.11
N THR A 61 -13.65 0.76 -15.39
CA THR A 61 -14.58 0.23 -14.40
C THR A 61 -14.90 -1.23 -14.68
N VAL A 62 -15.01 -2.01 -13.62
CA VAL A 62 -15.42 -3.41 -13.64
C VAL A 62 -16.52 -3.59 -12.62
N ASP A 63 -17.61 -4.27 -12.99
CA ASP A 63 -18.68 -4.56 -12.04
C ASP A 63 -18.16 -5.52 -10.95
N ALA A 64 -18.47 -5.27 -9.69
CA ALA A 64 -18.00 -6.14 -8.60
C ALA A 64 -18.57 -7.56 -8.68
N ASP A 65 -19.75 -7.70 -9.29
CA ASP A 65 -20.39 -8.97 -9.57
C ASP A 65 -19.83 -9.68 -10.83
N GLU A 66 -19.02 -8.98 -11.62
CA GLU A 66 -18.33 -9.56 -12.78
C GLU A 66 -17.21 -10.48 -12.29
N SER A 67 -17.58 -11.74 -12.06
CA SER A 67 -16.64 -12.79 -11.72
C SER A 67 -15.82 -13.16 -12.97
N LEU A 68 -14.65 -12.54 -13.12
CA LEU A 68 -13.65 -13.03 -14.08
C LEU A 68 -13.14 -14.38 -13.60
N LEU A 69 -13.24 -15.41 -14.44
CA LEU A 69 -12.67 -16.71 -14.11
C LEU A 69 -11.15 -16.56 -14.09
N LEU A 70 -10.49 -17.13 -13.07
CA LEU A 70 -9.01 -17.08 -12.94
C LEU A 70 -8.27 -17.55 -14.21
N ASP A 71 -8.90 -18.38 -15.03
CA ASP A 71 -8.35 -18.88 -16.31
C ASP A 71 -8.25 -17.79 -17.39
N GLU A 72 -8.89 -16.63 -17.21
CA GLU A 72 -8.91 -15.51 -18.16
C GLU A 72 -7.78 -14.49 -17.90
N TRP A 73 -7.04 -14.64 -16.79
CA TRP A 73 -5.93 -13.77 -16.39
C TRP A 73 -4.59 -14.27 -16.97
N ARG A 74 -4.42 -14.23 -18.30
CA ARG A 74 -3.18 -14.69 -18.98
C ARG A 74 -2.34 -13.57 -19.57
#